data_AF-A0A6J4YM54-F1
#
_entry.id   AF-A0A6J4YM54-F1
#
_cell.length_a   1.000
_cell.length_b   1.000
_cell.length_c   1.000
_cell.angle_alpha   90.00
_cell.angle_beta   90.00
_cell.angle_gamma   90.00
#
_symmetry.space_group_name_H-M   'P 1'
#
loop_
_entity.id
_entity.type
_entity.pdbx_description
1 polymer ?
#
loop_
_entity_poly.entity_id
_entity_poly.type
_entity_poly.pdbx_seq_one_letter_code
_entity_poly.pdbx_strand_id
1 'polypeptide(L)'
;MKDFLNIQNLEECVMGVLPVLQQGRDLTLCLSNDDLPDFYMEDYSVLGLLVANLDQAHRVLVEKDFSVHKNADYLKVKFDRAEQMPEIVNLLSLNGIDCSMADIVDQIYQG
;
A
#
# COMPACT_ATOMS: atom_id res chain seq x y z
N MET A 1 -37.15 24.00 19.36
CA MET A 1 -37.22 22.55 19.14
C MET A 1 -36.56 22.29 17.80
N LYS A 2 -35.41 21.58 17.80
CA LYS A 2 -34.80 20.86 16.65
C LYS A 2 -34.28 21.72 15.48
N ASP A 3 -33.07 21.61 14.97
CA ASP A 3 -31.96 20.67 15.18
C ASP A 3 -30.64 21.41 14.90
N PHE A 4 -29.68 21.31 15.82
CA PHE A 4 -28.28 21.57 15.51
C PHE A 4 -27.81 20.39 14.67
N LEU A 5 -27.60 20.61 13.37
CA LEU A 5 -26.93 19.63 12.53
C LEU A 5 -25.50 19.47 13.04
N ASN A 6 -25.32 18.35 13.74
CA ASN A 6 -24.10 17.87 14.34
C ASN A 6 -23.10 17.55 13.22
N ILE A 7 -22.21 18.49 12.90
CA ILE A 7 -21.06 18.25 12.01
C ILE A 7 -19.98 17.53 12.84
N GLN A 8 -20.28 16.30 13.23
CA GLN A 8 -19.33 15.36 13.80
C GLN A 8 -19.73 13.99 13.25
N ASN A 9 -18.76 13.26 12.70
CA ASN A 9 -18.84 11.91 12.11
C ASN A 9 -19.04 11.85 10.59
N LEU A 10 -17.98 12.20 9.88
CA LEU A 10 -17.51 11.46 8.69
C LEU A 10 -15.98 11.67 8.63
N GLU A 11 -15.27 11.19 9.64
CA GLU A 11 -13.91 10.72 9.40
C GLU A 11 -14.08 9.44 8.60
N GLU A 12 -14.14 9.55 7.28
CA GLU A 12 -13.92 8.39 6.43
C GLU A 12 -12.51 7.88 6.78
N CYS A 13 -12.42 6.78 7.53
CA CYS A 13 -11.18 6.00 7.60
C CYS A 13 -10.85 5.65 6.15
N VAL A 14 -9.90 6.37 5.55
CA VAL A 14 -9.39 6.03 4.23
C VAL A 14 -8.64 4.72 4.41
N MET A 15 -9.33 3.61 4.18
CA MET A 15 -8.75 2.29 4.12
C MET A 15 -7.84 2.26 2.89
N GLY A 16 -6.55 2.49 3.12
CA GLY A 16 -5.53 2.44 2.10
C GLY A 16 -4.89 1.04 2.02
N VAL A 17 -4.35 0.74 0.84
CA VAL A 17 -3.53 -0.45 0.63
C VAL A 17 -2.18 0.02 0.11
N LEU A 18 -1.11 -0.36 0.80
CA LEU A 18 0.27 -0.15 0.38
C LEU A 18 0.81 -1.45 -0.21
N PRO A 19 1.06 -1.51 -1.52
CA PRO A 19 1.80 -2.60 -2.13
C PRO A 19 3.27 -2.56 -1.68
N VAL A 20 3.82 -3.71 -1.28
CA VAL A 20 5.24 -3.86 -0.93
C VAL A 20 5.86 -4.92 -1.83
N LEU A 21 6.93 -4.56 -2.53
CA LEU A 21 7.61 -5.40 -3.53
C LEU A 21 9.09 -5.55 -3.22
N GLN A 22 9.72 -6.59 -3.75
CA GLN A 22 11.16 -6.75 -3.62
C GLN A 22 11.92 -5.85 -4.61
N GLN A 23 12.91 -5.11 -4.11
CA GLN A 23 13.87 -4.38 -4.94
C GLN A 23 14.64 -5.30 -5.89
N GLY A 24 14.96 -4.79 -7.08
CA GLY A 24 15.81 -5.49 -8.05
C GLY A 24 15.14 -6.68 -8.76
N ARG A 25 13.85 -6.90 -8.55
CA ARG A 25 13.05 -7.70 -9.47
C ARG A 25 12.33 -6.75 -10.45
N ASP A 26 12.33 -7.09 -11.73
CA ASP A 26 11.42 -6.52 -12.73
C ASP A 26 10.00 -7.00 -12.40
N LEU A 27 9.44 -6.49 -11.30
CA LEU A 27 8.07 -6.75 -10.89
C LEU A 27 7.23 -5.57 -11.32
N THR A 28 6.69 -5.69 -12.52
CA THR A 28 5.53 -4.93 -12.94
C THR A 28 4.30 -5.56 -12.27
N LEU A 29 3.59 -4.81 -11.43
CA LEU A 29 2.30 -5.28 -10.92
C LEU A 29 1.27 -5.24 -12.07
N CYS A 30 0.94 -6.41 -12.62
CA CYS A 30 -0.26 -6.56 -13.44
C CYS A 30 -1.49 -6.52 -12.51
N LEU A 31 -2.01 -5.33 -12.26
CA LEU A 31 -3.30 -5.19 -11.59
C LEU A 31 -4.39 -5.78 -12.50
N SER A 32 -5.28 -6.57 -11.91
CA SER A 32 -6.48 -7.02 -12.61
C SER A 32 -7.40 -5.82 -12.83
N ASN A 33 -8.21 -5.81 -13.89
CA ASN A 33 -9.14 -4.70 -14.16
C ASN A 33 -10.07 -4.38 -12.98
N ASP A 34 -10.38 -5.36 -12.14
CA ASP A 34 -11.21 -5.20 -10.94
C ASP A 34 -10.52 -4.41 -9.81
N ASP A 35 -9.19 -4.30 -9.83
CA ASP A 35 -8.37 -3.55 -8.86
C ASP A 35 -8.04 -2.11 -9.36
N LEU A 36 -8.46 -1.75 -10.58
CA LEU A 36 -8.18 -0.46 -11.19
C LEU A 36 -9.32 0.55 -10.92
N PRO A 37 -9.03 1.80 -10.53
CA PRO A 37 -10.07 2.84 -10.38
C PRO A 37 -10.80 3.10 -11.70
N ASP A 38 -12.06 3.54 -11.67
CA ASP A 38 -12.86 3.81 -12.89
C ASP A 38 -12.19 4.77 -13.92
N PHE A 39 -11.22 5.57 -13.47
CA PHE A 39 -10.46 6.54 -14.28
C PHE A 39 -9.02 6.10 -14.57
N TYR A 40 -8.70 4.81 -14.45
CA TYR A 40 -7.34 4.31 -14.68
C TYR A 40 -6.80 4.59 -16.09
N MET A 41 -7.66 4.92 -17.07
CA MET A 41 -7.25 5.34 -18.42
C MET A 41 -6.67 6.78 -18.48
N GLU A 42 -6.66 7.51 -17.37
CA GLU A 42 -5.88 8.74 -17.17
C GLU A 42 -4.47 8.40 -16.64
N ASP A 43 -3.53 9.36 -16.63
CA ASP A 43 -2.18 9.16 -16.07
C ASP A 43 -2.27 8.84 -14.56
N TYR A 44 -2.43 7.55 -14.22
CA TYR A 44 -2.57 7.08 -12.85
C TYR A 44 -1.32 6.29 -12.43
N SER A 45 -0.70 6.75 -11.34
CA SER A 45 0.42 6.09 -10.67
C SER A 45 -0.08 5.30 -9.47
N VAL A 46 0.46 4.11 -9.27
CA VAL A 46 0.25 3.34 -8.04
C VAL A 46 1.53 3.38 -7.23
N LEU A 47 1.50 4.15 -6.15
CA LEU A 47 2.63 4.21 -5.24
C LEU A 47 2.73 2.93 -4.40
N GLY A 48 3.92 2.36 -4.34
CA GLY A 48 4.26 1.21 -3.52
C GLY A 48 5.64 1.32 -2.91
N LEU A 49 5.92 0.43 -1.97
CA LEU A 49 7.19 0.38 -1.26
C LEU A 49 8.06 -0.75 -1.78
N LEU A 50 9.23 -0.43 -2.31
CA LEU A 50 10.25 -1.41 -2.66
C LEU A 50 11.10 -1.71 -1.42
N VAL A 51 11.28 -2.98 -1.08
CA VAL A 51 12.08 -3.44 0.06
C VAL A 51 13.21 -4.35 -0.39
N ALA A 52 14.37 -4.28 0.25
CA ALA A 52 15.51 -5.14 -0.09
C ALA A 52 15.23 -6.64 0.11
N ASN A 53 14.39 -7.00 1.09
CA ASN A 53 14.02 -8.38 1.42
C ASN A 53 12.53 -8.50 1.78
N LEU A 54 11.74 -9.06 0.87
CA LEU A 54 10.28 -9.15 1.01
C LEU A 54 9.84 -10.11 2.12
N ASP A 55 10.53 -11.24 2.28
CA ASP A 55 10.18 -12.23 3.31
C ASP A 55 10.47 -11.70 4.72
N GLN A 56 11.58 -10.96 4.88
CA GLN A 56 11.89 -10.30 6.14
C GLN A 56 10.89 -9.19 6.44
N ALA A 57 10.53 -8.37 5.44
CA ALA A 57 9.49 -7.35 5.59
C ALA A 57 8.15 -7.95 6.01
N HIS A 58 7.72 -9.05 5.37
CA HIS A 58 6.49 -9.75 5.74
C HIS A 58 6.48 -10.18 7.22
N ARG A 59 7.57 -10.79 7.70
CA ARG A 59 7.69 -11.23 9.11
C ARG A 59 7.55 -10.05 10.06
N VAL A 60 8.34 -8.99 9.84
CA VAL A 60 8.35 -7.80 10.70
C VAL A 60 6.98 -7.12 10.76
N LEU A 61 6.29 -7.03 9.62
CA LEU A 61 4.96 -6.40 9.56
C LEU A 61 3.90 -7.23 10.30
N VAL A 62 3.90 -8.55 10.12
CA VAL A 62 2.97 -9.44 10.83
C VAL A 62 3.24 -9.47 12.34
N GLU A 63 4.51 -9.46 12.76
CA GLU A 63 4.90 -9.38 14.18
C GLU A 63 4.46 -8.08 14.88
N LYS A 64 4.15 -7.04 14.10
CA LYS A 64 3.62 -5.76 14.60
C LYS A 64 2.13 -5.59 14.36
N ASP A 65 1.42 -6.70 14.12
CA ASP A 65 -0.03 -6.76 13.95
C ASP A 65 -0.56 -5.90 12.78
N PHE A 66 0.28 -5.61 11.77
CA PHE A 66 -0.21 -5.03 10.53
C PHE A 66 -1.05 -6.06 9.76
N SER A 67 -2.12 -5.59 9.13
CA SER A 67 -2.96 -6.41 8.26
C SER A 67 -2.25 -6.58 6.91
N VAL A 68 -1.54 -7.71 6.76
CA VAL A 68 -0.77 -8.02 5.55
C VAL A 68 -1.38 -9.20 4.80
N HIS A 69 -1.63 -9.01 3.51
CA HIS A 69 -1.97 -10.08 2.59
C HIS A 69 -0.78 -10.39 1.69
N LYS A 70 -0.28 -11.63 1.72
CA LYS A 70 0.86 -12.08 0.92
C LYS A 70 0.39 -12.75 -0.37
N ASN A 71 0.85 -12.21 -1.50
CA ASN A 71 0.79 -12.87 -2.81
C ASN A 71 2.13 -13.56 -3.13
N ALA A 72 2.21 -14.22 -4.29
CA ALA A 72 3.44 -14.89 -4.72
C ALA A 72 4.65 -13.93 -4.79
N ASP A 73 4.43 -12.70 -5.26
CA ASP A 73 5.52 -11.77 -5.60
C ASP A 73 5.51 -10.44 -4.83
N TYR A 74 4.46 -10.17 -4.05
CA TYR A 74 4.29 -8.91 -3.34
C TYR A 74 3.40 -9.05 -2.10
N LEU A 75 3.41 -8.03 -1.25
CA LEU A 75 2.50 -7.90 -0.10
C LEU A 75 1.53 -6.75 -0.33
N LYS A 76 0.29 -6.89 0.14
CA LYS A 76 -0.66 -5.78 0.31
C LYS A 76 -0.78 -5.50 1.81
N VAL A 77 -0.29 -4.34 2.26
CA VAL A 77 -0.41 -3.89 3.66
C VAL A 77 -1.59 -2.93 3.75
N LYS A 78 -2.61 -3.29 4.54
CA LYS A 78 -3.75 -2.40 4.76
C LYS A 78 -3.47 -1.44 5.90
N PHE A 79 -3.92 -0.21 5.74
CA PHE A 79 -3.87 0.82 6.78
C PHE A 79 -5.18 1.61 6.79
N ASP A 80 -5.62 1.99 7.98
CA ASP A 80 -6.87 2.74 8.19
C ASP A 80 -6.60 4.24 8.42
N ARG A 81 -5.34 4.59 8.71
CA ARG A 81 -4.90 5.95 9.02
C ARG A 81 -3.60 6.29 8.28
N ALA A 82 -3.49 7.53 7.82
CA ALA A 82 -2.33 7.98 7.03
C ALA A 82 -1.00 7.91 7.81
N GLU A 83 -1.04 8.03 9.14
CA GLU A 83 0.14 7.95 10.02
C GLU A 83 0.76 6.56 10.07
N GLN A 84 0.02 5.52 9.68
CA GLN A 84 0.57 4.16 9.63
C GLN A 84 1.61 4.02 8.51
N MET A 85 1.57 4.87 7.48
CA MET A 85 2.55 4.84 6.40
C MET A 85 3.97 5.14 6.90
N PRO A 86 4.24 6.27 7.60
CA PRO A 86 5.56 6.49 8.20
C PRO A 86 5.89 5.48 9.30
N GLU A 87 4.91 4.92 10.01
CA GLU A 87 5.15 3.82 10.97
C GLU A 87 5.70 2.57 10.28
N ILE A 88 5.14 2.17 9.13
CA ILE A 88 5.61 1.04 8.32
C ILE A 88 7.06 1.28 7.87
N VAL A 89 7.35 2.46 7.31
CA VAL A 89 8.72 2.79 6.83
C VAL A 89 9.72 2.77 7.98
N ASN A 90 9.37 3.39 9.11
CA ASN A 90 10.25 3.41 10.29
C ASN A 90 10.45 2.00 10.86
N LEU A 91 9.41 1.17 10.91
CA LEU A 91 9.50 -0.19 11.39
C LEU A 91 10.47 -1.03 10.55
N LEU A 92 10.38 -0.94 9.22
CA LEU A 92 11.27 -1.65 8.31
C LEU A 92 12.73 -1.19 8.50
N SER A 93 12.94 0.13 8.56
CA SER A 93 14.26 0.72 8.81
C SER A 93 14.88 0.28 10.14
N LEU A 94 14.10 0.29 11.24
CA LEU A 94 14.55 -0.18 12.55
C LEU A 94 14.92 -1.67 12.59
N ASN A 95 14.40 -2.46 11.65
CA ASN A 95 14.73 -3.88 11.49
C ASN A 95 15.80 -4.12 10.40
N GLY A 96 16.47 -3.07 9.94
CA GLY A 96 17.56 -3.15 8.96
C GLY A 96 17.09 -3.51 7.55
N ILE A 97 15.84 -3.19 7.21
CA ILE A 97 15.27 -3.43 5.88
C ILE A 97 15.25 -2.11 5.13
N ASP A 98 16.15 -1.96 4.16
CA ASP A 98 16.16 -0.81 3.27
C ASP A 98 14.89 -0.79 2.43
N CYS A 99 14.28 0.40 2.32
CA CYS A 99 13.06 0.59 1.54
C CYS A 99 12.99 1.95 0.84
N SER A 100 12.24 2.02 -0.26
CA SER A 100 12.06 3.23 -1.07
C SER A 100 10.65 3.26 -1.68
N MET A 101 10.03 4.44 -1.72
CA MET A 101 8.76 4.63 -2.43
C MET A 101 9.01 4.66 -3.95
N ALA A 102 8.16 3.98 -4.72
CA ALA A 102 8.22 3.97 -6.18
C ALA A 102 6.80 3.92 -6.78
N ASP A 103 6.68 4.36 -8.03
CA ASP A 103 5.54 3.97 -8.86
C ASP A 103 5.77 2.54 -9.36
N ILE A 104 4.77 1.68 -9.23
CA ILE A 104 4.92 0.22 -9.38
C ILE A 104 4.10 -0.37 -10.53
N VAL A 105 3.32 0.47 -11.21
CA VAL A 105 2.58 0.10 -12.41
C VAL A 105 3.37 0.62 -13.60
N ASP A 106 3.87 -0.29 -14.44
CA ASP A 106 4.73 0.09 -15.56
C ASP A 106 3.89 0.52 -16.77
N GLN A 107 2.83 -0.21 -17.16
CA GLN A 107 1.92 0.20 -18.23
C GLN A 107 0.55 -0.48 -18.08
N ILE A 108 -0.52 0.28 -18.31
CA ILE A 108 -1.87 -0.26 -18.51
C ILE A 108 -1.92 -0.89 -19.91
N TYR A 109 -2.15 -2.20 -19.97
CA TYR A 109 -2.30 -2.92 -21.23
C TYR A 109 -3.51 -2.36 -22.00
N GLN A 110 -3.26 -1.54 -23.02
CA GLN A 110 -4.27 -1.20 -24.03
C GLN A 110 -4.32 -2.35 -25.03
N GLY A 111 -5.28 -3.26 -24.83
CA GLY A 111 -5.71 -4.20 -25.86
C GLY A 111 -6.56 -3.50 -26.91
#